data_AF-A0A1B7W3J7-F1
#
_entry.id   AF-A0A1B7W3J7-F1
#
_cell.length_a   1.000
_cell.length_b   1.000
_cell.length_c   1.000
_cell.angle_alpha   90.00
_cell.angle_beta   90.00
_cell.angle_gamma   90.00
#
_symmetry.space_group_name_H-M   'P 1'
#
loop_
_entity.id
_entity.type
_entity.pdbx_description
1 polymer ?
#
loop_
_entity_poly.entity_id
_entity_poly.type
_entity_poly.pdbx_seq_one_letter_code
_entity_poly.pdbx_strand_id
1 'polypeptide(L)'
;ATECRYSTFDRELLAAYLSIRHFLHMLQGRSFQLWTDHKPLLAAMTRISPPISPRQQRHLAFISEFNVLLVYVPGPENVVADFLSRPHPPQVPEATTAAAATTPVDFQALAAAQLTCKETQQLLTSNSLQIVYQDIGGLQLAGDASTGVFRPLVPVQFRHNIFNQLHDIA
;
A
#
# COMPACT_ATOMS: atom_id res chain seq x y z
N ALA A 1 16.41 5.55 -4.39
CA ALA A 1 15.21 6.06 -3.69
C ALA A 1 14.65 7.31 -4.40
N THR A 2 14.34 7.23 -5.71
CA THR A 2 13.98 8.40 -6.53
C THR A 2 12.52 8.38 -7.01
N GLU A 3 11.81 7.26 -6.81
CA GLU A 3 10.45 7.04 -7.32
C GLU A 3 9.35 7.36 -6.29
N CYS A 4 9.72 7.63 -5.03
CA CYS A 4 8.74 7.87 -3.96
C CYS A 4 7.88 9.12 -4.17
N ARG A 5 8.35 10.12 -4.94
CA ARG A 5 7.65 11.39 -5.21
C ARG A 5 6.85 11.42 -6.52
N TYR A 6 6.66 10.29 -7.19
CA TYR A 6 5.93 10.28 -8.46
C TYR A 6 4.44 10.54 -8.22
N SER A 7 3.86 11.43 -9.05
CA SER A 7 2.42 11.59 -9.15
C SER A 7 1.76 10.26 -9.57
N THR A 8 0.46 10.12 -9.36
CA THR A 8 -0.28 8.93 -9.83
C THR A 8 -0.07 8.72 -11.33
N PHE A 9 -0.22 9.77 -12.14
CA PHE A 9 0.05 9.72 -13.58
C PHE A 9 1.48 9.23 -13.90
N ASP A 10 2.48 9.73 -13.17
CA ASP A 10 3.87 9.33 -13.38
C ASP A 10 4.13 7.86 -13.07
N ARG A 11 3.46 7.31 -12.05
CA ARG A 11 3.57 5.89 -11.68
C ARG A 11 2.92 5.01 -12.75
N GLU A 12 1.73 5.38 -13.20
CA GLU A 12 0.99 4.66 -14.24
C GLU A 12 1.73 4.67 -15.58
N LEU A 13 2.24 5.84 -15.99
CA LEU A 13 3.05 5.95 -17.20
C LEU A 13 4.37 5.17 -17.10
N LEU A 14 5.01 5.19 -15.92
CA LEU A 14 6.21 4.39 -15.67
C LEU A 14 5.90 2.89 -15.77
N ALA A 15 4.80 2.43 -15.15
CA ALA A 15 4.38 1.04 -15.20
C ALA A 15 4.16 0.56 -16.64
N ALA A 16 3.48 1.35 -17.46
CA ALA A 16 3.31 1.08 -18.89
C ALA A 16 4.66 1.00 -19.63
N TYR A 17 5.53 2.00 -19.44
CA TYR A 17 6.85 2.06 -20.06
C TYR A 17 7.73 0.85 -19.68
N LEU A 18 7.80 0.52 -18.38
CA LEU A 18 8.59 -0.59 -17.88
C LEU A 18 8.05 -1.94 -18.36
N SER A 19 6.73 -2.11 -18.42
CA SER A 19 6.10 -3.34 -18.90
C SER A 19 6.44 -3.60 -20.37
N ILE A 20 6.31 -2.59 -21.23
CA ILE A 20 6.66 -2.72 -22.66
C ILE A 20 8.16 -2.97 -22.83
N ARG A 21 9.00 -2.29 -22.05
CA ARG A 21 10.44 -2.48 -22.09
C ARG A 21 10.86 -3.88 -21.64
N HIS A 22 10.20 -4.44 -20.64
CA HIS A 22 10.47 -5.78 -20.14
C HIS A 22 10.09 -6.86 -21.18
N PHE A 23 8.91 -6.73 -21.77
CA PHE A 23 8.40 -7.67 -22.78
C PHE A 23 8.79 -7.31 -24.21
N LEU A 24 9.81 -6.45 -24.41
CA LEU A 24 10.16 -5.89 -25.72
C LEU A 24 10.36 -6.97 -26.78
N HIS A 25 11.07 -8.05 -26.45
CA HIS A 25 11.33 -9.18 -27.34
C HIS A 25 10.07 -9.95 -27.77
N MET A 26 8.99 -9.91 -26.97
CA MET A 26 7.71 -10.53 -27.29
C MET A 26 6.79 -9.61 -28.09
N LEU A 27 6.90 -8.30 -27.87
CA LEU A 27 6.00 -7.28 -28.41
C LEU A 27 6.51 -6.66 -29.71
N GLN A 28 7.82 -6.70 -29.97
CA GLN A 28 8.41 -6.08 -31.15
C GLN A 28 7.82 -6.65 -32.44
N GLY A 29 7.36 -5.76 -33.32
CA GLY A 29 6.75 -6.12 -34.59
C GLY A 29 5.32 -6.69 -34.51
N ARG A 30 4.70 -6.70 -33.32
CA ARG A 30 3.33 -7.21 -33.11
C ARG A 30 2.40 -6.10 -32.62
N SER A 31 1.13 -6.21 -32.97
CA SER A 31 0.07 -5.42 -32.35
C SER A 31 -0.34 -6.04 -31.01
N PHE A 32 -0.47 -5.23 -29.97
CA PHE A 32 -0.89 -5.71 -28.66
C PHE A 32 -1.78 -4.70 -27.95
N GLN A 33 -2.43 -5.15 -26.88
CA GLN A 33 -3.30 -4.32 -26.06
C GLN A 33 -2.67 -4.11 -24.69
N LEU A 34 -2.71 -2.87 -24.20
CA LEU A 34 -2.29 -2.52 -22.85
C LEU A 34 -3.52 -2.17 -22.03
N TRP A 35 -3.84 -3.02 -21.07
CA TRP A 35 -5.02 -2.90 -20.20
C TRP A 35 -4.62 -2.09 -18.96
N THR A 36 -5.37 -1.04 -18.64
CA THR A 36 -5.08 -0.14 -17.51
C THR A 36 -6.36 0.44 -16.93
N ASP A 37 -6.40 0.66 -15.62
CA ASP A 37 -7.46 1.38 -14.93
C ASP A 37 -7.25 2.89 -14.88
N HIS A 38 -6.22 3.40 -15.57
CA HIS A 38 -5.90 4.81 -15.56
C HIS A 38 -6.38 5.56 -16.83
N LYS A 39 -7.61 6.07 -16.81
CA LYS A 39 -8.19 6.87 -17.91
C LYS A 39 -7.32 8.05 -18.40
N PRO A 40 -6.63 8.82 -17.53
CA PRO A 40 -5.78 9.91 -18.00
C PRO A 40 -4.62 9.43 -18.90
N LEU A 41 -4.14 8.20 -18.73
CA LEU A 41 -3.08 7.63 -19.58
C LEU A 41 -3.57 7.42 -21.02
N LEU A 42 -4.81 6.95 -21.21
CA LEU A 42 -5.43 6.85 -22.53
C LEU A 42 -5.53 8.21 -23.22
N ALA A 43 -5.94 9.24 -22.48
CA ALA A 43 -6.05 10.59 -23.00
C ALA A 43 -4.67 11.19 -23.33
N ALA A 44 -3.63 10.85 -22.59
CA ALA A 44 -2.27 11.34 -22.82
C ALA A 44 -1.64 10.78 -24.12
N MET A 45 -2.05 9.59 -24.56
CA MET A 45 -1.58 8.99 -25.81
C MET A 45 -2.22 9.59 -27.06
N THR A 46 -3.39 10.25 -26.92
CA THR A 46 -4.14 10.84 -28.05
C THR A 46 -4.09 12.36 -28.09
N ARG A 47 -3.69 13.03 -27.00
CA ARG A 47 -3.64 14.50 -26.93
C ARG A 47 -2.39 15.10 -27.60
N ILE A 48 -2.58 16.25 -28.24
CA ILE A 48 -1.54 17.06 -28.92
C ILE A 48 -1.24 18.37 -28.13
N SER A 49 -1.30 18.40 -26.78
CA SER A 49 -1.22 19.67 -25.99
C SER A 49 -0.36 19.58 -24.68
N PRO A 50 0.06 20.71 -24.04
CA PRO A 50 1.45 21.05 -23.64
C PRO A 50 1.84 20.71 -22.16
N PRO A 51 2.95 21.31 -21.64
CA PRO A 51 4.26 20.65 -21.54
C PRO A 51 4.19 19.45 -20.60
N ILE A 52 4.32 18.29 -21.20
CA ILE A 52 4.60 17.05 -20.49
C ILE A 52 6.05 17.14 -20.00
N SER A 53 6.34 16.66 -18.77
CA SER A 53 7.73 16.71 -18.29
C SER A 53 8.65 15.99 -19.29
N PRO A 54 9.92 16.40 -19.48
CA PRO A 54 10.81 15.76 -20.44
C PRO A 54 10.96 14.24 -20.22
N ARG A 55 10.69 13.76 -19.00
CA ARG A 55 10.62 12.33 -18.70
C ARG A 55 9.33 11.68 -19.23
N GLN A 56 8.18 12.26 -18.90
CA GLN A 56 6.90 11.75 -19.37
C GLN A 56 6.84 11.75 -20.90
N GLN A 57 7.41 12.76 -21.57
CA GLN A 57 7.46 12.84 -23.02
C GLN A 57 8.30 11.71 -23.62
N ARG A 58 9.46 11.39 -23.03
CA ARG A 58 10.29 10.25 -23.47
C ARG A 58 9.57 8.91 -23.29
N HIS A 59 8.83 8.74 -22.20
CA HIS A 59 8.07 7.51 -21.98
C HIS A 59 6.91 7.37 -22.98
N LEU A 60 6.14 8.45 -23.21
CA LEU A 60 5.05 8.43 -24.20
C LEU A 60 5.57 8.22 -25.62
N ALA A 61 6.68 8.87 -26.00
CA ALA A 61 7.33 8.68 -27.29
C ALA A 61 7.75 7.21 -27.48
N PHE A 62 8.41 6.62 -26.49
CA PHE A 62 8.78 5.19 -26.54
C PHE A 62 7.57 4.28 -26.70
N ILE A 63 6.47 4.53 -25.97
CA ILE A 63 5.25 3.73 -26.08
C ILE A 63 4.63 3.88 -27.48
N SER A 64 4.69 5.09 -28.06
CA SER A 64 4.13 5.38 -29.39
C SER A 64 4.91 4.75 -30.56
N GLU A 65 6.13 4.27 -30.33
CA GLU A 65 6.89 3.50 -31.33
C GLU A 65 6.27 2.12 -31.59
N PHE A 66 5.41 1.64 -30.68
CA PHE A 66 4.74 0.35 -30.79
C PHE A 66 3.31 0.48 -31.29
N ASN A 67 2.82 -0.58 -31.95
CA ASN A 67 1.42 -0.71 -32.33
C ASN A 67 0.58 -1.19 -31.13
N VAL A 68 0.44 -0.31 -30.13
CA VAL A 68 -0.25 -0.56 -28.87
C VAL A 68 -1.64 0.07 -28.86
N LEU A 69 -2.64 -0.72 -28.47
CA LEU A 69 -3.98 -0.24 -28.16
C LEU A 69 -4.16 -0.15 -26.64
N LEU A 70 -4.36 1.05 -26.09
CA LEU A 70 -4.70 1.20 -24.67
C LEU A 70 -6.19 0.95 -24.44
N VAL A 71 -6.49 0.03 -23.54
CA VAL A 71 -7.85 -0.36 -23.17
C VAL A 71 -8.08 -0.04 -21.70
N TYR A 72 -9.15 0.69 -21.40
CA TYR A 72 -9.53 0.99 -20.02
C TYR A 72 -10.27 -0.20 -19.39
N VAL A 73 -9.90 -0.53 -18.16
CA VAL A 73 -10.55 -1.53 -17.32
C VAL A 73 -10.93 -0.88 -15.98
N PRO A 74 -12.10 -1.13 -15.40
CA PRO A 74 -12.40 -0.67 -14.05
C PRO A 74 -11.38 -1.20 -13.01
N GLY A 75 -10.92 -0.35 -12.09
CA GLY A 75 -10.00 -0.75 -11.02
C GLY A 75 -10.38 -2.02 -10.25
N PRO A 76 -11.67 -2.26 -9.91
CA PRO A 76 -12.11 -3.51 -9.27
C PRO A 76 -11.87 -4.78 -10.09
N GLU A 77 -11.74 -4.67 -11.42
CA GLU A 77 -11.45 -5.79 -12.32
C GLU A 77 -9.94 -5.93 -12.56
N ASN A 78 -9.13 -4.92 -12.24
CA ASN A 78 -7.68 -4.91 -12.43
C ASN A 78 -6.91 -5.47 -11.21
N VAL A 79 -7.48 -6.47 -10.52
CA VAL A 79 -7.00 -6.96 -9.22
C VAL A 79 -5.55 -7.45 -9.25
N VAL A 80 -5.16 -8.16 -10.31
CA VAL A 80 -3.81 -8.76 -10.42
C VAL A 80 -2.75 -7.67 -10.56
N ALA A 81 -2.98 -6.68 -11.43
CA ALA A 81 -2.03 -5.59 -11.62
C ALA A 81 -1.96 -4.68 -10.38
N ASP A 82 -3.09 -4.41 -9.73
CA ASP A 82 -3.12 -3.66 -8.47
C ASP A 82 -2.37 -4.40 -7.35
N PHE A 83 -2.53 -5.72 -7.23
CA PHE A 83 -1.79 -6.51 -6.26
C PHE A 83 -0.28 -6.46 -6.50
N LEU A 84 0.16 -6.59 -7.75
CA LEU A 84 1.59 -6.61 -8.12
C LEU A 84 2.23 -5.21 -8.09
N SER A 85 1.46 -4.14 -8.26
CA SER A 85 1.98 -2.76 -8.23
C SER A 85 2.16 -2.23 -6.81
N ARG A 86 1.47 -2.84 -5.82
CA ARG A 86 1.62 -2.50 -4.42
C ARG A 86 3.02 -2.90 -3.94
N PRO A 87 3.78 -2.00 -3.30
CA PRO A 87 4.98 -2.40 -2.61
C PRO A 87 4.57 -3.46 -1.59
N HIS A 88 5.31 -4.58 -1.54
CA HIS A 88 5.07 -5.60 -0.53
C HIS A 88 5.05 -4.91 0.84
N PRO A 89 4.04 -5.19 1.69
CA PRO A 89 4.18 -4.83 3.10
C PRO A 89 5.53 -5.39 3.57
N PRO A 90 6.29 -4.67 4.42
CA PRO A 90 7.54 -5.20 4.95
C PRO A 90 7.26 -6.61 5.42
N GLN A 91 7.99 -7.57 4.87
CA GLN A 91 7.78 -8.97 5.18
C GLN A 91 7.80 -9.11 6.69
N VAL A 92 6.64 -9.40 7.29
CA VAL A 92 6.62 -9.95 8.64
C VAL A 92 7.37 -11.25 8.49
N PRO A 93 8.54 -11.42 9.13
CA PRO A 93 9.35 -12.60 8.91
C PRO A 93 8.49 -13.81 9.29
N GLU A 94 8.30 -14.69 8.31
CA GLU A 94 7.64 -15.97 8.51
C GLU A 94 8.32 -16.68 9.69
N ALA A 95 7.47 -17.15 10.60
CA ALA A 95 7.84 -17.80 11.85
C ALA A 95 8.88 -18.92 11.62
N THR A 96 10.15 -18.58 11.80
CA THR A 96 11.23 -19.52 12.02
C THR A 96 11.85 -19.19 13.37
N THR A 97 11.43 -19.97 14.37
CA THR A 97 12.22 -20.37 15.54
C THR A 97 12.99 -19.27 16.29
N ALA A 98 12.42 -18.85 17.41
CA ALA A 98 13.11 -18.54 18.67
C ALA A 98 14.51 -17.90 18.57
N ALA A 99 14.56 -16.60 18.28
CA ALA A 99 15.63 -15.74 18.77
C ALA A 99 15.09 -14.29 18.85
N ALA A 100 14.78 -13.86 20.07
CA ALA A 100 14.55 -12.47 20.50
C ALA A 100 14.16 -11.48 19.38
N ALA A 101 12.90 -11.54 18.95
CA ALA A 101 12.28 -10.42 18.27
C ALA A 101 12.21 -9.26 19.27
N THR A 102 13.06 -8.26 19.12
CA THR A 102 12.80 -6.92 19.67
C THR A 102 11.57 -6.42 18.93
N THR A 103 10.38 -6.78 19.41
CA THR A 103 9.14 -6.18 18.92
C THR A 103 9.28 -4.68 19.12
N PRO A 104 9.09 -3.84 18.08
CA PRO A 104 9.31 -2.40 18.21
C PRO A 104 8.36 -1.77 19.25
N VAL A 105 7.23 -2.43 19.50
CA VAL A 105 6.23 -2.04 20.49
C VAL A 105 6.43 -2.84 21.78
N ASP A 106 6.59 -2.14 22.89
CA ASP A 106 6.56 -2.73 24.24
C ASP A 106 5.11 -3.07 24.62
N PHE A 107 4.72 -4.33 24.37
CA PHE A 107 3.38 -4.83 24.64
C PHE A 107 3.05 -4.86 26.14
N GLN A 108 4.05 -4.97 27.01
CA GLN A 108 3.84 -4.95 28.46
C GLN A 108 3.46 -3.54 28.92
N ALA A 109 4.19 -2.53 28.45
CA ALA A 109 3.86 -1.14 28.72
C ALA A 109 2.52 -0.73 28.07
N LEU A 110 2.21 -1.25 26.89
CA LEU A 110 0.92 -1.04 26.22
C LEU A 110 -0.26 -1.59 27.04
N ALA A 111 -0.16 -2.84 27.52
CA ALA A 111 -1.21 -3.47 28.33
C ALA A 111 -1.43 -2.72 29.66
N ALA A 112 -0.35 -2.32 30.33
CA ALA A 112 -0.43 -1.50 31.55
C ALA A 112 -1.06 -0.12 31.28
N ALA A 113 -0.74 0.48 30.13
CA ALA A 113 -1.30 1.76 29.70
C ALA A 113 -2.80 1.67 29.36
N GLN A 114 -3.27 0.54 28.82
CA GLN A 114 -4.70 0.33 28.56
C GLN A 114 -5.52 0.36 29.85
N LEU A 115 -4.98 -0.15 30.96
CA LEU A 115 -5.64 -0.17 32.26
C LEU A 115 -5.69 1.22 32.91
N THR A 116 -4.73 2.09 32.62
CA THR A 116 -4.57 3.39 33.30
C THR A 116 -5.14 4.57 32.49
N CYS A 117 -5.25 4.43 31.17
CA CYS A 117 -5.71 5.51 30.30
C CYS A 117 -7.25 5.66 30.34
N LYS A 118 -7.73 6.88 30.60
CA LYS A 118 -9.18 7.17 30.68
C LYS A 118 -9.91 6.91 29.37
N GLU A 119 -9.28 7.22 28.23
CA GLU A 119 -9.91 7.02 26.92
C GLU A 119 -10.08 5.53 26.61
N THR A 120 -9.07 4.70 26.88
CA THR A 120 -9.21 3.26 26.68
C THR A 120 -10.27 2.67 27.61
N GLN A 121 -10.34 3.10 28.87
CA GLN A 121 -11.43 2.68 29.78
C GLN A 121 -12.83 3.08 29.27
N GLN A 122 -12.98 4.28 28.71
CA GLN A 122 -14.25 4.71 28.11
C GLN A 122 -14.63 3.84 26.90
N LEU A 123 -13.65 3.51 26.05
CA LEU A 123 -13.86 2.65 24.88
C LEU A 123 -14.19 1.20 25.28
N LEU A 124 -13.59 0.68 26.35
CA LEU A 124 -13.92 -0.65 26.89
C LEU A 124 -15.39 -0.77 27.30
N THR A 125 -15.99 0.33 27.76
CA THR A 125 -17.40 0.40 28.17
C THR A 125 -18.37 0.81 27.06
N SER A 126 -17.87 1.08 25.86
CA SER A 126 -18.70 1.60 24.76
C SER A 126 -19.51 0.48 24.07
N ASN A 127 -20.80 0.74 23.82
CA ASN A 127 -21.67 -0.21 23.10
C ASN A 127 -21.42 -0.24 21.59
N SER A 128 -20.59 0.66 21.06
CA SER A 128 -20.25 0.73 19.64
C SER A 128 -19.14 -0.23 19.22
N LEU A 129 -18.40 -0.80 20.17
CA LEU A 129 -17.25 -1.66 19.92
C LEU A 129 -17.53 -3.08 20.40
N GLN A 130 -16.98 -4.08 19.70
CA GLN A 130 -16.97 -5.46 20.18
C GLN A 130 -15.62 -5.73 20.83
N ILE A 131 -15.55 -5.44 22.12
CA ILE A 131 -14.31 -5.56 22.88
C ILE A 131 -13.98 -7.03 23.14
N VAL A 132 -12.80 -7.45 22.68
CA VAL A 132 -12.23 -8.78 22.90
C VAL A 132 -10.85 -8.62 23.51
N TYR A 133 -10.48 -9.55 24.39
CA TYR A 133 -9.13 -9.66 24.93
C TYR A 133 -8.38 -10.75 24.19
N GLN A 134 -7.22 -10.41 23.64
CA GLN A 134 -6.33 -11.38 23.00
C GLN A 134 -5.08 -11.58 23.85
N ASP A 135 -4.70 -12.83 24.03
CA ASP A 135 -3.46 -13.20 24.71
C ASP A 135 -2.29 -13.08 23.73
N ILE A 136 -1.34 -12.21 24.05
CA ILE A 136 -0.10 -12.03 23.31
C ILE A 136 1.06 -12.27 24.29
N GLY A 137 1.55 -13.51 24.32
CA GLY A 137 2.70 -13.88 25.16
C GLY A 137 2.44 -13.82 26.67
N GLY A 138 1.21 -14.09 27.11
CA GLY A 138 0.80 -14.03 28.52
C GLY A 138 0.25 -12.66 28.95
N LEU A 139 0.18 -11.70 28.02
CA LEU A 139 -0.37 -10.37 28.25
C LEU A 139 -1.75 -10.27 27.59
N GLN A 140 -2.76 -9.85 28.36
CA GLN A 140 -4.08 -9.58 27.82
C GLN A 140 -4.15 -8.17 27.25
N LEU A 141 -4.35 -8.08 25.94
CA LEU A 141 -4.57 -6.81 25.25
C LEU A 141 -6.02 -6.69 24.82
N ALA A 142 -6.63 -5.55 25.18
CA ALA A 142 -7.98 -5.23 24.73
C ALA A 142 -7.95 -4.68 23.30
N GLY A 143 -8.90 -5.11 22.48
CA GLY A 143 -9.07 -4.62 21.12
C GLY A 143 -10.52 -4.74 20.66
N ASP A 144 -10.82 -4.05 19.57
CA ASP A 144 -12.11 -4.16 18.88
C ASP A 144 -12.04 -5.24 17.80
N ALA A 145 -13.03 -6.13 17.78
CA ALA A 145 -13.18 -7.20 16.80
C ALA A 145 -14.41 -7.01 15.88
N SER A 146 -15.10 -5.86 15.93
CA SER A 146 -16.36 -5.61 15.22
C SER A 146 -16.30 -5.83 13.70
N THR A 147 -15.13 -5.74 13.08
CA THR A 147 -14.95 -5.96 11.63
C THR A 147 -14.30 -7.29 11.28
N GLY A 148 -14.29 -8.26 12.20
CA GLY A 148 -13.69 -9.58 12.00
C GLY A 148 -12.16 -9.62 12.01
N VAL A 149 -11.50 -8.48 12.21
CA VAL A 149 -10.04 -8.37 12.41
C VAL A 149 -9.80 -7.68 13.75
N PHE A 150 -8.94 -8.25 14.58
CA PHE A 150 -8.59 -7.70 15.88
C PHE A 150 -7.82 -6.38 15.72
N ARG A 151 -8.32 -5.30 16.31
CA ARG A 151 -7.67 -3.99 16.35
C ARG A 151 -7.39 -3.58 17.78
N PRO A 152 -6.11 -3.57 18.23
CA PRO A 152 -5.79 -3.24 19.62
C PRO A 152 -6.17 -1.80 19.94
N LEU A 153 -6.72 -1.57 21.13
CA LEU A 153 -7.01 -0.23 21.62
C LEU A 153 -5.71 0.45 22.06
N VAL A 154 -5.21 1.40 21.26
CA VAL A 154 -3.95 2.08 21.56
C VAL A 154 -4.19 3.30 22.45
N PRO A 155 -3.64 3.34 23.69
CA PRO A 155 -3.68 4.54 24.55
C PRO A 155 -2.99 5.73 23.90
N VAL A 156 -3.46 6.96 24.17
CA VAL A 156 -2.97 8.19 23.54
C VAL A 156 -1.46 8.32 23.54
N GLN A 157 -0.83 8.01 24.69
CA GLN A 157 0.61 8.12 24.89
C GLN A 157 1.44 7.19 23.99
N PHE A 158 0.85 6.11 23.47
CA PHE A 158 1.52 5.16 22.57
C PHE A 158 1.22 5.40 21.09
N ARG A 159 0.20 6.19 20.74
CA ARG A 159 -0.24 6.38 19.34
C ARG A 159 0.87 6.89 18.44
N HIS A 160 1.56 7.95 18.85
CA HIS A 160 2.60 8.58 18.03
C HIS A 160 3.83 7.67 17.88
N ASN A 161 4.22 6.99 18.96
CA ASN A 161 5.34 6.04 18.91
C ASN A 161 5.03 4.87 17.96
N ILE A 162 3.88 4.22 18.15
CA ILE A 162 3.45 3.11 17.30
C ILE A 162 3.29 3.55 15.85
N PHE A 163 2.72 4.74 15.60
CA PHE A 163 2.58 5.29 14.26
C PHE A 163 3.95 5.48 13.58
N ASN A 164 4.90 6.12 14.27
CA ASN A 164 6.23 6.34 13.72
C ASN A 164 6.97 5.03 13.44
N GLN A 165 6.86 4.05 14.33
CA GLN A 165 7.50 2.75 14.20
C GLN A 165 6.89 1.88 13.08
N LEU A 166 5.58 1.99 12.84
CA LEU A 166 4.92 1.23 11.77
C LEU A 166 5.06 1.89 10.39
N HIS A 167 5.21 3.21 10.35
CA HIS A 167 5.26 3.97 9.10
C HIS A 167 6.65 4.46 8.70
N ASP A 168 7.69 4.19 9.51
CA ASP A 168 9.09 4.63 9.26
C ASP A 168 9.18 6.12 8.87
N ILE A 169 8.32 6.95 9.47
CA ILE A 169 8.37 8.41 9.27
C ILE A 169 9.40 8.96 10.25
N ALA A 170 10.66 8.92 9.81
CA ALA A 170 11.78 9.67 10.40
C ALA A 170 11.88 11.07 9.78
#